data_AF-A0A0J9FTV6-F1
#
_entry.id   AF-A0A0J9FTV6-F1
#
_cell.length_a   1.000
_cell.length_b   1.000
_cell.length_c   1.000
_cell.angle_alpha   90.00
_cell.angle_beta   90.00
_cell.angle_gamma   90.00
#
_symmetry.space_group_name_H-M   'P 1'
#
loop_
_entity.id
_entity.type
_entity.pdbx_description
1 polymer ?
#
loop_
_entity_poly.entity_id
_entity_poly.type
_entity_poly.pdbx_seq_one_letter_code
_entity_poly.pdbx_strand_id
1 'polypeptide(L)'
;MDVQRIETDKAPAPAGHYAQATIANGFVFVSGQLPVVAGQGPRSDLSFEDQARLAIGNMLAILAEAGCGPERIARVTAYIVGVENWPRFNGIYAEMMGDARPARTVVPAPELHHGCLVEVDAIGLLPG
;
A
#
# COMPACT_ATOMS: atom_id res chain seq x y z
N MET A 1 -19.80 10.40 -14.08
CA MET A 1 -19.45 9.38 -13.07
C MET A 1 -18.70 10.12 -11.98
N ASP A 2 -19.13 9.96 -10.74
CA ASP A 2 -18.54 10.67 -9.60
C ASP A 2 -17.36 9.89 -9.02
N VAL A 3 -16.44 10.61 -8.39
CA VAL A 3 -15.34 10.00 -7.63
C VAL A 3 -15.88 9.65 -6.24
N GLN A 4 -15.76 8.38 -5.85
CA GLN A 4 -16.18 7.90 -4.53
C GLN A 4 -14.98 7.68 -3.63
N ARG A 5 -15.09 7.96 -2.34
CA ARG A 5 -14.03 7.70 -1.36
C ARG A 5 -14.24 6.33 -0.73
N ILE A 6 -13.13 5.66 -0.43
CA ILE A 6 -13.10 4.43 0.37
C ILE A 6 -12.46 4.75 1.72
N GLU A 7 -13.10 4.24 2.77
CA GLU A 7 -12.69 4.40 4.16
C GLU A 7 -12.87 3.06 4.89
N THR A 8 -11.85 2.62 5.60
CA THR A 8 -11.85 1.42 6.44
C THR A 8 -11.11 1.68 7.74
N ASP A 9 -11.57 1.07 8.84
CA ASP A 9 -10.93 1.13 10.17
C ASP A 9 -9.73 0.18 10.29
N LYS A 10 -9.55 -0.71 9.30
CA LYS A 10 -8.44 -1.67 9.22
C LYS A 10 -7.15 -1.07 8.67
N ALA A 11 -7.20 0.17 8.20
CA ALA A 11 -6.06 0.91 7.69
C ALA A 11 -5.97 2.29 8.34
N PRO A 12 -4.79 2.94 8.31
CA PRO A 12 -4.60 4.25 8.91
C PRO A 12 -5.56 5.29 8.35
N ALA A 13 -6.18 6.10 9.22
CA ALA A 13 -6.95 7.24 8.79
C ALA A 13 -6.03 8.27 8.09
N PRO A 14 -6.52 9.02 7.08
CA PRO A 14 -5.71 10.06 6.45
C PRO A 14 -5.24 11.12 7.46
N ALA A 15 -3.95 11.41 7.46
CA ALA A 15 -3.33 12.42 8.34
C ALA A 15 -3.11 13.77 7.64
N GLY A 16 -3.70 13.96 6.46
CA GLY A 16 -3.54 15.15 5.63
C GLY A 16 -4.67 15.30 4.61
N HIS A 17 -4.44 16.08 3.55
CA HIS A 17 -5.46 16.37 2.54
C HIS A 17 -5.53 15.28 1.46
N TYR A 18 -5.89 14.06 1.85
CA TYR A 18 -6.04 12.91 0.96
C TYR A 18 -7.06 11.91 1.51
N ALA A 19 -7.49 10.95 0.69
CA ALA A 19 -8.34 9.82 1.09
C ALA A 19 -7.50 8.54 1.16
N GLN A 20 -7.96 7.49 1.86
CA GLN A 20 -7.29 6.18 1.81
C GLN A 20 -7.25 5.63 0.39
N ALA A 21 -8.41 5.65 -0.28
CA ALA A 21 -8.51 5.40 -1.71
C ALA A 21 -9.69 6.17 -2.32
N THR A 22 -9.68 6.25 -3.65
CA THR A 22 -10.83 6.72 -4.43
C THR A 22 -11.19 5.74 -5.54
N ILE A 23 -12.48 5.66 -5.87
CA ILE A 23 -13.00 4.91 -7.01
C ILE A 23 -13.36 5.87 -8.12
N ALA A 24 -12.89 5.58 -9.33
CA ALA A 24 -13.31 6.25 -10.54
C ALA A 24 -13.35 5.27 -11.72
N ASN A 25 -14.52 5.18 -12.37
CA ASN A 25 -14.72 4.35 -13.57
C ASN A 25 -14.23 2.89 -13.41
N GLY A 26 -14.59 2.24 -12.30
CA GLY A 26 -14.22 0.86 -12.02
C GLY A 26 -12.81 0.65 -11.47
N PHE A 27 -11.96 1.68 -11.42
CA PHE A 27 -10.63 1.59 -10.83
C PHE A 27 -10.64 2.09 -9.38
N VAL A 28 -9.82 1.44 -8.54
CA VAL A 28 -9.54 1.83 -7.17
C VAL A 28 -8.13 2.40 -7.11
N PHE A 29 -7.99 3.67 -6.74
CA PHE A 29 -6.70 4.35 -6.59
C PHE A 29 -6.38 4.49 -5.12
N VAL A 30 -5.42 3.70 -4.63
CA VAL A 30 -4.99 3.67 -3.23
C VAL A 30 -3.87 4.67 -3.03
N SER A 31 -3.99 5.51 -2.01
CA SER A 31 -2.93 6.44 -1.60
C SER A 31 -1.70 5.69 -1.09
N GLY A 32 -0.56 6.38 -1.01
CA GLY A 32 0.65 5.80 -0.42
C GLY A 32 0.44 5.31 1.01
N GLN A 33 0.74 4.05 1.24
CA GLN A 33 0.61 3.38 2.52
C GLN A 33 1.97 3.26 3.19
N LEU A 34 2.12 3.98 4.29
CA LEU A 34 3.25 3.87 5.22
C LEU A 34 3.00 2.74 6.24
N PRO A 35 4.05 2.26 6.94
CA PRO A 35 3.93 1.27 8.01
C PRO A 35 3.31 1.88 9.28
N VAL A 36 2.01 2.15 9.23
CA VAL A 36 1.24 2.73 10.33
C VAL A 36 0.22 1.70 10.79
N VAL A 37 0.06 1.52 12.11
CA VAL A 37 -0.99 0.67 12.66
C VAL A 37 -2.24 1.53 12.85
N ALA A 38 -3.42 1.04 12.42
CA ALA A 38 -4.67 1.77 12.57
C ALA A 38 -4.93 2.19 14.04
N GLY A 39 -5.29 3.45 14.24
CA GLY A 39 -5.46 4.04 15.59
C GLY A 39 -4.16 4.30 16.34
N GLN A 40 -2.99 4.03 15.75
CA GLN A 40 -1.67 4.30 16.32
C GLN A 40 -0.83 5.18 15.36
N GLY A 41 0.39 5.47 15.76
CA GLY A 41 1.35 6.23 14.96
C GLY A 41 2.15 5.38 13.96
N PRO A 42 2.94 6.04 13.09
CA PRO A 42 3.91 5.39 12.23
C PRO A 42 4.92 4.55 13.01
N ARG A 43 5.25 3.37 12.48
CA ARG A 43 6.14 2.39 13.10
C ARG A 43 7.52 2.39 12.47
N SER A 44 8.18 3.55 12.47
CA SER A 44 9.56 3.69 11.98
C SER A 44 10.60 3.04 12.91
N ASP A 45 10.18 2.62 14.11
CA ASP A 45 10.96 1.86 15.09
C ASP A 45 11.16 0.38 14.70
N LEU A 46 10.38 -0.14 13.76
CA LEU A 46 10.39 -1.55 13.38
C LEU A 46 11.46 -1.88 12.34
N SER A 47 11.74 -3.19 12.19
CA SER A 47 12.56 -3.71 11.10
C SER A 47 11.98 -3.36 9.73
N PHE A 48 12.83 -3.32 8.69
CA PHE A 48 12.37 -3.10 7.32
C PHE A 48 11.27 -4.10 6.93
N GLU A 49 11.41 -5.37 7.30
CA GLU A 49 10.46 -6.40 6.95
C GLU A 49 9.10 -6.22 7.59
N ASP A 50 9.06 -5.84 8.87
CA ASP A 50 7.81 -5.57 9.56
C ASP A 50 7.14 -4.31 9.02
N GLN A 51 7.93 -3.28 8.66
CA GLN A 51 7.41 -2.11 7.97
C GLN A 51 6.81 -2.48 6.61
N ALA A 52 7.49 -3.31 5.82
CA ALA A 52 6.98 -3.75 4.52
C ALA A 52 5.67 -4.53 4.66
N ARG A 53 5.57 -5.43 5.64
CA ARG A 53 4.33 -6.17 5.92
C ARG A 53 3.18 -5.25 6.33
N LEU A 54 3.45 -4.25 7.18
CA LEU A 54 2.42 -3.28 7.57
C LEU A 54 1.96 -2.43 6.39
N ALA A 55 2.89 -1.87 5.61
CA ALA A 55 2.56 -1.04 4.46
C ALA A 55 1.73 -1.82 3.40
N ILE A 56 2.16 -3.04 3.05
CA ILE A 56 1.43 -3.91 2.12
C ILE A 56 0.09 -4.33 2.72
N GLY A 57 0.05 -4.67 4.02
CA GLY A 57 -1.18 -5.05 4.71
C GLY A 57 -2.23 -3.94 4.71
N ASN A 58 -1.82 -2.70 4.96
CA ASN A 58 -2.68 -1.51 4.89
C ASN A 58 -3.26 -1.33 3.48
N MET A 59 -2.41 -1.43 2.46
CA MET A 59 -2.83 -1.34 1.05
C MET A 59 -3.85 -2.43 0.69
N LEU A 60 -3.61 -3.67 1.11
CA LEU A 60 -4.53 -4.79 0.89
C LEU A 60 -5.85 -4.61 1.66
N ALA A 61 -5.81 -4.08 2.88
CA ALA A 61 -7.02 -3.80 3.66
C ALA A 61 -7.91 -2.76 2.98
N ILE A 62 -7.33 -1.69 2.43
CA ILE A 62 -8.07 -0.66 1.68
C ILE A 62 -8.67 -1.22 0.39
N LEU A 63 -7.91 -2.03 -0.36
CA LEU A 63 -8.42 -2.69 -1.56
C LEU A 63 -9.56 -3.66 -1.23
N ALA A 64 -9.44 -4.42 -0.14
CA ALA A 64 -10.47 -5.35 0.31
C ALA A 64 -11.76 -4.61 0.70
N GLU A 65 -11.68 -3.43 1.32
CA GLU A 65 -12.85 -2.58 1.59
C GLU A 65 -13.58 -2.19 0.30
N ALA A 66 -12.83 -1.94 -0.78
CA ALA A 66 -13.39 -1.67 -2.10
C ALA A 66 -13.89 -2.95 -2.82
N GLY A 67 -13.82 -4.14 -2.20
CA GLY A 67 -14.16 -5.41 -2.85
C GLY A 67 -13.12 -5.89 -3.88
N CYS A 68 -11.89 -5.39 -3.80
CA CYS A 68 -10.78 -5.73 -4.69
C CYS A 68 -9.79 -6.66 -4.00
N GLY A 69 -9.64 -7.90 -4.49
CA GLY A 69 -8.60 -8.83 -4.05
C GLY A 69 -7.23 -8.60 -4.71
N PRO A 70 -6.16 -9.27 -4.23
CA PRO A 70 -4.81 -9.17 -4.81
C PRO A 70 -4.75 -9.46 -6.31
N GLU A 71 -5.57 -10.39 -6.80
CA GLU A 71 -5.65 -10.80 -8.20
C GLU A 71 -6.20 -9.72 -9.15
N ARG A 72 -6.84 -8.68 -8.59
CA ARG A 72 -7.39 -7.55 -9.34
C ARG A 72 -6.56 -6.28 -9.20
N ILE A 73 -5.39 -6.36 -8.57
CA ILE A 73 -4.44 -5.25 -8.52
C ILE A 73 -3.78 -5.14 -9.88
N ALA A 74 -4.06 -4.04 -10.58
CA ALA A 74 -3.47 -3.73 -11.87
C ALA A 74 -2.01 -3.27 -11.73
N ARG A 75 -1.73 -2.46 -10.69
CA ARG A 75 -0.40 -1.87 -10.48
C ARG A 75 -0.09 -1.68 -9.00
N VAL A 76 1.18 -1.87 -8.63
CA VAL A 76 1.77 -1.41 -7.36
C VAL A 76 3.02 -0.57 -7.64
N THR A 77 3.14 0.58 -6.97
CA THR A 77 4.41 1.31 -6.88
C THR A 77 4.93 1.18 -5.45
N ALA A 78 6.18 0.77 -5.29
CA ALA A 78 6.84 0.70 -3.99
C ALA A 78 8.01 1.67 -3.94
N TYR A 79 8.02 2.55 -2.94
CA TYR A 79 9.15 3.42 -2.62
C TYR A 79 9.90 2.79 -1.45
N ILE A 80 11.21 2.59 -1.59
CA ILE A 80 12.04 1.94 -0.58
C ILE A 80 13.25 2.79 -0.23
N VAL A 81 13.52 2.98 1.06
CA VAL A 81 14.76 3.59 1.53
C VAL A 81 15.83 2.50 1.67
N GLY A 82 16.99 2.74 1.07
CA GLY A 82 18.06 1.74 0.97
C GLY A 82 17.78 0.73 -0.13
N VAL A 83 18.50 0.82 -1.25
CA VAL A 83 18.34 -0.09 -2.40
C VAL A 83 18.66 -1.54 -2.04
N GLU A 84 19.51 -1.75 -1.04
CA GLU A 84 19.84 -3.04 -0.45
C GLU A 84 18.64 -3.76 0.17
N ASN A 85 17.56 -3.04 0.49
CA ASN A 85 16.32 -3.62 0.97
C ASN A 85 15.46 -4.24 -0.16
N TRP A 86 15.80 -4.00 -1.43
CA TRP A 86 15.01 -4.50 -2.57
C TRP A 86 14.79 -6.03 -2.58
N PRO A 87 15.81 -6.89 -2.36
CA PRO A 87 15.59 -8.33 -2.31
C PRO A 87 14.67 -8.75 -1.15
N ARG A 88 14.79 -8.10 0.01
CA ARG A 88 13.95 -8.35 1.20
C ARG A 88 12.50 -7.96 0.91
N PHE A 89 12.29 -6.79 0.32
CA PHE A 89 10.97 -6.34 -0.13
C PHE A 89 10.36 -7.32 -1.11
N ASN A 90 11.13 -7.78 -2.09
CA ASN A 90 10.64 -8.70 -3.11
C ASN A 90 10.12 -10.02 -2.52
N GLY A 91 10.82 -10.58 -1.52
CA GLY A 91 10.38 -11.79 -0.84
C GLY A 91 9.06 -11.61 -0.09
N ILE A 92 8.96 -10.53 0.70
CA ILE A 92 7.75 -10.22 1.48
C ILE A 92 6.56 -9.92 0.57
N TYR A 93 6.79 -9.12 -0.47
CA TYR A 93 5.76 -8.81 -1.45
C TYR A 93 5.23 -10.06 -2.14
N ALA A 94 6.11 -10.99 -2.54
CA ALA A 94 5.71 -12.25 -3.14
C ALA A 94 4.91 -13.13 -2.17
N GLU A 95 5.34 -13.21 -0.90
CA GLU A 95 4.61 -13.94 0.16
C GLU A 95 3.18 -13.40 0.34
N MET A 96 3.04 -12.08 0.45
CA MET A 96 1.75 -11.44 0.72
C MET A 96 0.80 -11.40 -0.48
N MET A 97 1.33 -11.43 -1.70
CA MET A 97 0.54 -11.43 -2.93
C MET A 97 0.13 -12.84 -3.38
N GLY A 98 0.80 -13.88 -2.89
CA GLY A 98 0.58 -15.25 -3.34
C GLY A 98 0.84 -15.40 -4.85
N ASP A 99 -0.13 -15.96 -5.56
CA ASP A 99 -0.04 -16.14 -7.02
C ASP A 99 -0.25 -14.85 -7.81
N ALA A 100 -0.77 -13.78 -7.18
CA ALA A 100 -0.98 -12.51 -7.85
C ALA A 100 0.35 -11.86 -8.24
N ARG A 101 0.44 -11.40 -9.50
CA ARG A 101 1.63 -10.72 -10.04
C ARG A 101 1.26 -9.38 -10.68
N PRO A 102 0.87 -8.36 -9.90
CA PRO A 102 0.55 -7.04 -10.43
C PRO A 102 1.73 -6.43 -11.18
N ALA A 103 1.46 -5.55 -12.16
CA ALA A 103 2.52 -4.72 -12.72
C ALA A 103 3.16 -3.91 -11.59
N ARG A 104 4.49 -3.84 -11.55
CA ARG A 104 5.19 -3.27 -10.39
C ARG A 104 6.34 -2.35 -10.79
N THR A 105 6.47 -1.24 -10.07
CA THR A 105 7.66 -0.39 -10.06
C THR A 105 8.21 -0.33 -8.64
N VAL A 106 9.53 -0.44 -8.48
CA VAL A 106 10.20 -0.21 -7.19
C VAL A 106 11.18 0.95 -7.36
N VAL A 107 11.05 1.97 -6.52
CA VAL A 107 11.79 3.22 -6.59
C VAL A 107 12.62 3.35 -5.32
N PRO A 108 13.96 3.33 -5.42
CA PRO A 108 14.81 3.74 -4.30
C PRO A 108 14.58 5.22 -3.99
N ALA A 109 14.24 5.53 -2.75
CA ALA A 109 14.04 6.89 -2.23
C ALA A 109 15.15 7.22 -1.21
N PRO A 110 15.61 8.47 -1.15
CA PRO A 110 16.60 8.87 -0.14
C PRO A 110 16.02 8.87 1.28
N GLU A 111 14.76 9.27 1.42
CA GLU A 111 14.01 9.33 2.67
C GLU A 111 12.51 9.25 2.39
N LEU A 112 11.75 8.82 3.39
CA LEU A 112 10.28 8.86 3.40
C LEU A 112 9.79 9.52 4.70
N HIS A 113 8.51 9.89 4.73
CA HIS A 113 7.94 10.58 5.89
C HIS A 113 8.06 9.74 7.17
N HIS A 114 8.15 10.42 8.33
CA HIS A 114 8.29 9.81 9.66
C HIS A 114 9.50 8.88 9.86
N GLY A 115 10.48 8.89 8.95
CA GLY A 115 11.63 7.98 8.99
C GLY A 115 11.26 6.53 8.62
N CYS A 116 10.12 6.32 7.98
CA CYS A 116 9.74 5.01 7.44
C CYS A 116 10.68 4.61 6.30
N LEU A 117 10.79 3.30 6.08
CA LEU A 117 11.71 2.73 5.10
C LEU A 117 11.00 2.21 3.84
N VAL A 118 9.66 2.22 3.84
CA VAL A 118 8.84 1.74 2.73
C VAL A 118 7.50 2.45 2.69
N GLU A 119 7.05 2.75 1.48
CA GLU A 119 5.70 3.24 1.17
C GLU A 119 5.20 2.54 -0.10
N VAL A 120 3.93 2.11 -0.12
CA VAL A 120 3.34 1.45 -1.29
C VAL A 120 2.02 2.10 -1.72
N ASP A 121 1.87 2.36 -3.01
CA ASP A 121 0.58 2.71 -3.62
C ASP A 121 0.10 1.59 -4.56
N ALA A 122 -1.20 1.59 -4.87
CA ALA A 122 -1.78 0.62 -5.78
C ALA A 122 -2.93 1.16 -6.60
N ILE A 123 -3.13 0.51 -7.75
CA ILE A 123 -4.33 0.64 -8.58
C ILE A 123 -4.99 -0.74 -8.66
N GLY A 124 -6.23 -0.83 -8.19
CA GLY A 124 -7.09 -2.01 -8.28
C GLY A 124 -8.19 -1.86 -9.33
N LEU A 125 -8.85 -2.97 -9.66
CA LEU A 125 -10.02 -3.02 -10.54
C LEU A 125 -11.19 -3.66 -9.79
N LEU A 126 -12.32 -2.97 -9.75
CA LEU A 126 -13.55 -3.50 -9.15
C LEU A 126 -14.03 -4.76 -9.90
N PRO A 127 -14.71 -5.70 -9.21
CA PRO A 127 -15.46 -6.74 -9.89
C PRO A 127 -16.52 -6.14 -10.81
N GLY A 128 -16.64 -6.73 -12.01
CA GLY A 128 -17.69 -6.40 -12.97
C GLY A 128 -19.03 -7.00 -12.62
#